data_AF-A0A855XLW7-F1
#
_entry.id   AF-A0A855XLW7-F1
#
_cell.length_a   1.000
_cell.length_b   1.000
_cell.length_c   1.000
_cell.angle_alpha   90.00
_cell.angle_beta   90.00
_cell.angle_gamma   90.00
#
_symmetry.space_group_name_H-M   'P 1'
#
loop_
_entity.id
_entity.type
_entity.pdbx_description
1 polymer ?
#
loop_
_entity_poly.entity_id
_entity_poly.type
_entity_poly.pdbx_seq_one_letter_code
_entity_poly.pdbx_strand_id
1 'polypeptide(L)'
;MSDAKRLIDYVIDFIFDNQVPVKKGYELLPRNEEHFQYECLMHKRCLICGQHADFHHVDTVGMGRDRTKIDHTKHRVMALCRVHHIEFHKIGLTEFCKKYHLTIIGIRLSKDDLKKLGVKGNYEQATT
;
A
#
# COMPACT_ATOMS: atom_id res chain seq x y z
N MET A 1 8.41 1.61 -20.83
CA MET A 1 8.27 2.68 -19.82
C MET A 1 8.76 3.98 -20.44
N SER A 2 8.05 5.10 -20.34
CA SER A 2 8.50 6.38 -20.93
C SER A 2 9.39 7.17 -19.96
N ASP A 3 10.22 8.08 -20.47
CA ASP A 3 11.05 8.96 -19.62
C ASP A 3 10.22 9.82 -18.68
N ALA A 4 9.05 10.29 -19.13
CA ALA A 4 8.11 11.01 -18.29
C ALA A 4 7.61 10.18 -17.09
N LYS A 5 7.37 8.87 -17.28
CA LYS A 5 6.96 7.98 -16.18
C LYS A 5 8.11 7.81 -15.18
N ARG A 6 9.32 7.58 -15.66
CA ARG A 6 10.52 7.42 -14.82
C ARG A 6 10.83 8.68 -14.01
N LEU A 7 10.66 9.87 -14.60
CA LEU A 7 10.84 11.13 -13.89
C LEU A 7 9.82 11.31 -12.76
N ILE A 8 8.56 10.92 -12.98
CA ILE A 8 7.52 10.96 -11.95
C ILE A 8 7.87 10.02 -10.80
N ASP A 9 8.31 8.79 -11.10
CA ASP A 9 8.73 7.82 -10.08
C ASP A 9 9.87 8.39 -9.21
N TYR A 10 10.90 9.02 -9.80
CA TYR A 10 11.96 9.67 -9.02
C TYR A 10 11.48 10.84 -8.14
N VAL A 11 10.49 11.61 -8.59
CA VAL A 11 9.92 12.69 -7.77
C VAL A 11 9.16 12.12 -6.58
N ILE A 12 8.47 11.00 -6.76
CA ILE A 12 7.77 10.30 -5.68
C ILE A 12 8.78 9.81 -4.64
N ASP A 13 9.82 9.10 -5.07
CA ASP A 13 10.86 8.58 -4.19
C ASP A 13 11.47 9.71 -3.35
N PHE A 14 11.81 10.84 -4.00
CA PHE A 14 12.34 12.01 -3.32
C PHE A 14 11.39 12.57 -2.25
N ILE A 15 10.08 12.63 -2.52
CA ILE A 15 9.07 13.11 -1.57
C ILE A 15 9.05 12.22 -0.33
N PHE A 16 9.07 10.91 -0.52
CA PHE A 16 9.02 9.94 0.59
C PHE A 16 10.31 9.92 1.39
N ASP A 17 11.46 9.84 0.73
CA ASP A 17 12.79 9.82 1.35
C ASP A 17 13.06 11.08 2.19
N ASN A 18 12.61 12.24 1.71
CA ASN A 18 12.85 13.53 2.36
C ASN A 18 11.64 14.03 3.17
N GLN A 19 10.57 13.24 3.28
CA GLN A 19 9.33 13.58 3.99
C GLN A 19 8.75 14.96 3.58
N VAL A 20 8.83 15.28 2.29
CA VAL A 20 8.38 16.58 1.76
C VAL A 20 6.88 16.75 2.01
N PRO A 21 6.43 17.81 2.69
CA PRO A 21 5.00 18.03 2.92
C PRO A 21 4.24 18.25 1.61
N VAL A 22 3.35 17.32 1.27
CA VAL A 22 2.44 17.47 0.12
C VAL A 22 1.15 18.14 0.60
N LYS A 23 0.84 19.33 0.07
CA LYS A 23 -0.44 20.00 0.35
C LYS A 23 -1.59 19.17 -0.25
N LYS A 24 -2.74 19.15 0.43
CA LYS A 24 -3.99 18.46 0.05
C LYS A 24 -4.46 18.65 -1.41
N GLY A 25 -3.93 19.64 -2.13
CA GLY A 25 -4.39 20.05 -3.46
C GLY A 25 -3.83 19.28 -4.64
N TYR A 26 -2.93 18.32 -4.43
CA TYR A 26 -2.49 17.45 -5.52
C TYR A 26 -3.23 16.11 -5.44
N GLU A 27 -4.30 15.99 -6.23
CA GLU A 27 -4.79 14.70 -6.75
C GLU A 27 -3.76 14.13 -7.75
N LEU A 28 -2.49 14.08 -7.34
CA LEU A 28 -1.48 13.31 -8.03
C LEU A 28 -1.62 11.90 -7.47
N LEU A 29 -2.61 11.16 -7.97
CA LEU A 29 -2.30 9.76 -8.22
C LEU A 29 -1.27 9.82 -9.35
N PRO A 30 0.01 9.51 -9.07
CA PRO A 30 0.93 9.35 -10.18
C PRO A 30 0.36 8.31 -11.13
N ARG A 31 0.61 8.43 -12.43
CA ARG A 31 0.17 7.42 -13.42
C ARG A 31 0.62 6.00 -13.04
N ASN A 32 1.57 5.89 -12.11
CA ASN A 32 2.03 4.66 -11.50
C ASN A 32 1.44 4.46 -10.08
N GLU A 33 0.13 4.22 -9.98
CA GLU A 33 -0.55 3.98 -8.69
C GLU A 33 0.05 2.81 -7.90
N GLU A 34 0.59 1.80 -8.59
CA GLU A 34 1.27 0.67 -7.96
C GLU A 34 2.55 1.11 -7.23
N HIS A 35 3.39 1.92 -7.88
CA HIS A 35 4.62 2.45 -7.28
C HIS A 35 4.31 3.33 -6.08
N PHE A 36 3.30 4.20 -6.19
CA PHE A 36 2.87 5.01 -5.06
C PHE A 36 2.36 4.19 -3.88
N GLN A 37 1.58 3.12 -4.14
CA GLN A 37 1.14 2.19 -3.10
C GLN A 37 2.31 1.45 -2.45
N TYR A 38 3.33 1.09 -3.24
CA TYR A 38 4.58 0.49 -2.75
C TYR A 38 5.32 1.44 -1.81
N GLU A 39 5.55 2.68 -2.21
CA GLU A 39 6.23 3.68 -1.38
C GLU A 39 5.44 3.99 -0.10
N CYS A 40 4.10 4.05 -0.17
CA CYS A 40 3.25 4.18 1.01
C CYS A 40 3.46 3.05 2.02
N LEU A 41 3.60 1.80 1.56
CA LEU A 41 3.89 0.64 2.40
C LEU A 41 5.29 0.72 3.01
N MET A 42 6.32 0.97 2.18
CA MET A 42 7.72 1.02 2.61
C MET A 42 7.97 2.12 3.65
N HIS A 43 7.34 3.28 3.48
CA HIS A 43 7.47 4.42 4.40
C HIS A 43 6.40 4.46 5.50
N LYS A 44 5.51 3.45 5.59
CA LYS A 44 4.39 3.39 6.55
C LYS A 44 3.54 4.66 6.55
N ARG A 45 3.21 5.15 5.36
CA ARG A 45 2.38 6.34 5.13
C ARG A 45 1.05 5.94 4.53
N CYS A 46 -0.03 6.54 5.02
CA CYS A 46 -1.37 6.22 4.57
C CYS A 46 -1.54 6.66 3.12
N LEU A 47 -2.02 5.74 2.28
CA LEU A 47 -2.29 5.98 0.87
C LEU A 47 -3.19 7.21 0.63
N ILE A 48 -4.08 7.50 1.58
CA ILE A 48 -5.09 8.55 1.44
C ILE A 48 -4.62 9.90 2.00
N CYS A 49 -3.91 9.90 3.14
CA CYS A 49 -3.63 11.15 3.87
C CYS A 49 -2.18 11.34 4.32
N GLY A 50 -1.27 10.41 4.00
CA GLY A 50 0.15 10.49 4.34
C GLY A 50 0.49 10.32 5.83
N GLN A 51 -0.50 10.15 6.70
CA GLN A 51 -0.27 9.89 8.14
C GLN A 51 0.32 8.49 8.37
N HIS A 52 0.87 8.23 9.56
CA HIS A 52 1.39 6.89 9.89
C HIS A 52 0.32 5.80 9.66
N ALA A 53 0.74 4.70 9.05
CA ALA A 53 -0.16 3.67 8.55
C ALA A 53 0.20 2.24 8.98
N ASP A 54 -0.85 1.44 9.13
CA ASP A 54 -0.79 0.02 9.36
C ASP A 54 -0.76 -0.75 8.03
N PHE A 55 -0.27 -1.99 8.09
CA PHE A 55 -0.32 -2.95 7.00
C PHE A 55 -1.74 -3.53 6.86
N HIS A 56 -2.47 -3.10 5.84
CA HIS A 56 -3.85 -3.49 5.60
C HIS A 56 -3.95 -4.56 4.51
N HIS A 57 -4.65 -5.66 4.81
CA HIS A 57 -5.02 -6.66 3.80
C HIS A 57 -6.30 -6.22 3.09
N VAL A 58 -6.21 -6.07 1.77
CA VAL A 58 -7.38 -5.79 0.91
C VAL A 58 -8.24 -7.03 0.79
N ASP A 59 -7.59 -8.18 0.55
CA ASP A 59 -8.28 -9.45 0.42
C ASP A 59 -8.59 -10.01 1.82
N THR A 60 -9.78 -10.58 1.99
CA THR A 60 -10.19 -11.18 3.26
C THR A 60 -9.26 -12.33 3.60
N VAL A 61 -8.44 -12.13 4.62
CA VAL A 61 -7.66 -13.21 5.25
C VAL A 61 -8.64 -13.95 6.16
N GLY A 62 -9.19 -15.06 5.66
CA GLY A 62 -10.30 -15.80 6.29
C GLY A 62 -10.25 -15.87 7.81
N MET A 63 -11.43 -15.70 8.44
CA MET A 63 -11.59 -15.59 9.88
C MET A 63 -10.96 -16.79 10.62
N GLY A 64 -10.20 -16.53 11.69
CA GLY A 64 -9.57 -17.58 12.51
C GLY A 64 -8.18 -18.05 12.05
N ARG A 65 -7.63 -17.51 10.95
CA ARG A 65 -6.24 -17.81 10.54
C ARG A 65 -5.25 -16.95 11.32
N ASP A 66 -4.20 -17.59 11.84
CA ASP A 66 -3.08 -16.91 12.49
C ASP A 66 -2.28 -16.11 11.45
N ARG A 67 -2.40 -14.77 11.49
CA ARG A 67 -1.74 -13.86 10.55
C ARG A 67 -0.23 -13.97 10.55
N THR A 68 0.38 -14.55 11.60
CA THR A 68 1.83 -14.78 11.66
C THR A 68 2.28 -16.01 10.87
N LYS A 69 1.35 -16.85 10.42
CA LYS A 69 1.61 -18.12 9.71
C LYS A 69 1.10 -18.12 8.26
N ILE A 70 0.62 -16.99 7.77
CA ILE A 70 0.05 -16.85 6.43
C ILE A 70 1.14 -16.38 5.46
N ASP A 71 1.04 -16.85 4.22
CA ASP A 71 1.87 -16.36 3.13
C ASP A 71 1.27 -15.07 2.56
N HIS A 72 1.75 -13.93 3.05
CA HIS A 72 1.26 -12.61 2.64
C HIS A 72 1.61 -12.24 1.20
N THR A 73 2.54 -12.95 0.54
CA THR A 73 2.87 -12.70 -0.89
C THR A 73 1.68 -12.96 -1.82
N LYS A 74 0.72 -13.78 -1.36
CA LYS A 74 -0.47 -14.16 -2.13
C LYS A 74 -1.62 -13.14 -2.00
N HIS A 75 -1.50 -12.20 -1.07
CA HIS A 75 -2.56 -11.25 -0.74
C HIS A 75 -2.21 -9.84 -1.19
N ARG A 76 -3.21 -9.10 -1.65
CA ARG A 76 -3.06 -7.66 -1.91
C ARG A 76 -3.12 -6.89 -0.61
N VAL A 77 -2.23 -5.92 -0.51
CA VAL A 77 -2.02 -5.11 0.69
C VAL A 77 -1.88 -3.64 0.34
N MET A 78 -2.16 -2.78 1.30
CA MET A 78 -2.02 -1.33 1.18
C MET A 78 -1.73 -0.71 2.55
N ALA A 79 -1.20 0.50 2.57
CA ALA A 79 -0.93 1.23 3.81
C ALA A 79 -2.10 2.14 4.16
N LEU A 80 -2.80 1.86 5.27
CA LEU A 80 -3.89 2.70 5.77
C LEU A 80 -3.64 3.11 7.22
N CYS A 81 -3.80 4.40 7.54
CA CYS A 81 -3.88 4.83 8.92
C CYS A 81 -5.16 4.29 9.57
N ARG A 82 -5.20 4.28 10.91
CA ARG A 82 -6.32 3.68 11.65
C ARG A 82 -7.70 4.19 11.20
N VAL A 83 -7.82 5.48 10.90
CA VAL A 83 -9.08 6.10 10.44
C VAL A 83 -9.54 5.50 9.11
N HIS A 84 -8.68 5.51 8.10
CA HIS A 84 -9.01 4.95 6.78
C HIS A 84 -9.10 3.43 6.79
N HIS A 85 -8.36 2.75 7.67
CA HIS A 85 -8.45 1.31 7.86
C HIS A 85 -9.84 0.90 8.40
N ILE A 86 -10.35 1.61 9.41
CA ILE A 86 -11.70 1.38 9.92
C ILE A 86 -12.75 1.74 8.86
N GLU A 87 -12.56 2.84 8.14
CA GLU A 87 -13.46 3.23 7.07
C GLU A 87 -13.55 2.16 5.98
N PHE A 88 -12.41 1.61 5.53
CA PHE A 88 -12.38 0.52 4.56
C PHE A 88 -13.23 -0.66 5.02
N HIS A 89 -13.05 -1.12 6.27
CA HIS A 89 -13.86 -2.21 6.83
C HIS A 89 -15.34 -1.87 6.94
N LYS A 90 -15.69 -0.58 7.10
CA LYS A 90 -17.08 -0.14 7.26
C LYS A 90 -17.82 -0.02 5.93
N ILE A 91 -17.19 0.58 4.91
CA ILE A 91 -17.84 0.88 3.63
C ILE A 91 -17.53 -0.17 2.56
N GLY A 92 -16.54 -1.03 2.80
CA GLY A 92 -16.10 -2.04 1.86
C GLY A 92 -15.26 -1.47 0.73
N LEU A 93 -14.64 -2.40 -0.02
CA LEU A 93 -13.67 -2.08 -1.06
C LEU A 93 -14.23 -1.15 -2.14
N THR A 94 -15.40 -1.47 -2.69
CA THR A 94 -15.99 -0.75 -3.83
C THR A 94 -16.26 0.72 -3.51
N GLU A 95 -16.91 0.99 -2.38
CA GLU A 95 -17.22 2.37 -1.97
C GLU A 95 -15.95 3.13 -1.56
N PHE A 96 -14.97 2.44 -0.96
CA PHE A 96 -13.68 3.05 -0.61
C PHE A 96 -12.90 3.50 -1.85
N CYS A 97 -12.78 2.63 -2.87
CA CYS A 97 -12.12 2.98 -4.13
C CYS A 97 -12.83 4.12 -4.85
N LYS A 98 -14.17 4.11 -4.88
CA LYS A 98 -14.96 5.18 -5.48
C LYS A 98 -14.73 6.52 -4.77
N LYS A 99 -14.73 6.53 -3.43
CA LYS A 99 -14.56 7.74 -2.64
C LYS A 99 -13.19 8.40 -2.82
N TYR A 100 -12.14 7.58 -2.97
CA TYR A 100 -10.75 8.06 -3.07
C TYR A 100 -10.16 7.95 -4.47
N HIS A 101 -11.00 7.69 -5.48
CA HIS A 101 -10.64 7.60 -6.89
C HIS A 101 -9.48 6.63 -7.20
N LEU A 102 -9.37 5.53 -6.45
CA LEU A 102 -8.33 4.52 -6.65
C LEU A 102 -8.69 3.62 -7.85
N THR A 103 -7.79 3.53 -8.84
CA THR A 103 -7.99 2.64 -10.00
C THR A 103 -7.28 1.31 -9.84
N ILE A 104 -6.17 1.27 -9.09
CA ILE A 104 -5.45 0.05 -8.72
C ILE A 104 -5.64 -0.24 -7.23
N ILE A 105 -6.01 -1.48 -6.92
CA ILE A 105 -6.44 -1.87 -5.59
C ILE A 105 -5.41 -2.78 -4.92
N GLY A 106 -4.60 -2.20 -4.05
CA GLY A 106 -3.57 -2.91 -3.31
C GLY A 106 -2.50 -3.48 -4.24
N ILE A 107 -1.36 -3.82 -3.66
CA ILE A 107 -0.27 -4.47 -4.38
C ILE A 107 0.12 -5.76 -3.67
N ARG A 108 0.80 -6.66 -4.38
CA ARG A 108 1.48 -7.80 -3.77
C ARG A 108 2.93 -7.42 -3.54
N LEU A 109 3.45 -7.73 -2.36
CA LEU A 109 4.84 -7.49 -2.02
C LEU A 109 5.66 -8.76 -2.17
N SER A 110 6.92 -8.58 -2.53
CA SER A 110 7.90 -9.66 -2.50
C SER A 110 8.14 -10.14 -1.06
N LYS A 111 8.67 -11.36 -0.94
CA LYS A 111 9.11 -11.90 0.37
C LYS A 111 10.10 -10.97 1.07
N ASP A 112 11.02 -10.37 0.31
CA ASP A 112 12.05 -9.51 0.88
C ASP A 112 11.48 -8.18 1.38
N ASP A 113 10.51 -7.60 0.67
CA ASP A 113 9.84 -6.37 1.13
C ASP A 113 8.99 -6.63 2.38
N LEU A 114 8.29 -7.77 2.43
CA LEU A 114 7.55 -8.18 3.62
C LEU A 114 8.47 -8.33 4.84
N LYS A 115 9.68 -8.88 4.64
CA LYS A 115 10.71 -8.96 5.69
C LYS A 115 11.23 -7.59 6.09
N LYS A 116 11.51 -6.69 5.14
CA LYS A 116 11.93 -5.29 5.43
C LYS A 116 10.87 -4.56 6.27
N LEU A 117 9.60 -4.80 5.99
CA LEU A 117 8.48 -4.24 6.74
C LEU A 117 8.26 -4.88 8.13
N GLY A 118 8.95 -5.99 8.43
CA GLY A 118 8.79 -6.73 9.68
C GLY A 118 7.48 -7.52 9.77
N VAL A 119 6.84 -7.80 8.63
CA VAL A 119 5.61 -8.60 8.58
C VAL A 119 5.98 -10.06 8.84
N LYS A 120 5.38 -10.65 9.88
CA LYS A 120 5.54 -12.08 10.17
C LYS A 120 4.61 -12.90 9.28
N GLY A 121 5.13 -13.96 8.68
CA GLY A 121 4.39 -14.85 7.80
C GLY A 121 5.19 -16.11 7.46
N ASN A 122 4.53 -17.05 6.79
CA ASN A 122 5.19 -18.22 6.24
C ASN A 122 5.51 -17.99 4.75
N TYR A 123 6.79 -17.79 4.44
CA TYR A 123 7.27 -17.44 3.10
C TYR A 123 8.16 -18.51 2.47
N GLU A 124 8.14 -19.75 2.97
CA GLU A 124 9.05 -20.81 2.50
C GLU A 124 8.68 -21.38 1.13
N GLN A 125 7.46 -21.11 0.65
CA GLN A 125 6.95 -21.61 -0.64
C GLN A 125 6.70 -20.51 -1.69
N ALA A 126 7.06 -19.26 -1.41
CA ALA A 126 6.93 -18.18 -2.38
C ALA A 126 8.04 -18.32 -3.44
N THR A 127 7.76 -19.05 -4.52
CA THR A 127 8.64 -19.15 -5.68
C THR A 127 8.84 -17.77 -6.31
N THR A 128 10.09 -17.48 -6.66
CA THR A 128 10.57 -16.34 -7.47
C THR A 128 9.78 -16.14 -8.75
#